data_AF-A0A7C9EJJ4-F1
#
_entry.id   AF-A0A7C9EJJ4-F1
#
_cell.length_a   1.000
_cell.length_b   1.000
_cell.length_c   1.000
_cell.angle_alpha   90.00
_cell.angle_beta   90.00
_cell.angle_gamma   90.00
#
_symmetry.space_group_name_H-M   'P 1'
#
loop_
_entity.id
_entity.type
_entity.pdbx_description
1 polymer ?
#
loop_
_entity_poly.entity_id
_entity_poly.type
_entity_poly.pdbx_seq_one_letter_code
_entity_poly.pdbx_strand_id
1 'polypeptide(L)'
;SLFNKEPGIVKRETRFTSQCPANDIISKIEEAAKSLDFNVRKRNYKIKLQGHTSGRKGRLSVATEVFEVAPSLHVVELRKTGGDTLEFHNFYKSFSSGLKDVVWNREIGRA
;
A
#
# COMPACT_ATOMS: atom_id res chain seq x y z
N SER A 1 -11.61 23.69 14.42
CA SER A 1 -11.13 22.34 14.79
C SER A 1 -10.30 21.81 13.64
N LEU A 2 -9.06 21.34 13.88
CA LEU A 2 -8.05 21.07 12.84
C LEU A 2 -8.21 19.74 12.10
N PHE A 3 -9.20 18.92 12.47
CA PHE A 3 -9.54 17.71 11.72
C PHE A 3 -11.05 17.49 11.78
N ASN A 4 -11.74 17.85 10.70
CA ASN A 4 -13.08 17.32 10.45
C ASN A 4 -12.94 15.83 10.14
N LYS A 5 -13.27 14.97 11.11
CA LYS A 5 -13.71 13.61 10.79
C LYS A 5 -15.11 13.73 10.21
N GLU A 6 -15.23 13.79 8.89
CA GLU A 6 -16.54 13.58 8.27
C GLU A 6 -16.91 12.09 8.45
N PRO A 7 -18.04 11.79 9.11
CA PRO A 7 -18.55 10.44 9.20
C PRO A 7 -18.95 9.98 7.79
N GLY A 8 -18.26 8.97 7.27
CA GLY A 8 -18.43 8.46 5.90
C GLY A 8 -17.17 8.45 5.04
N ILE A 9 -16.04 8.99 5.51
CA ILE A 9 -14.76 8.95 4.77
C ILE A 9 -14.22 7.52 4.74
N VAL A 10 -14.45 6.87 3.62
CA VAL A 10 -13.77 5.65 3.21
C VAL A 10 -12.25 5.90 3.25
N LYS A 11 -11.52 5.19 4.12
CA LYS A 11 -10.09 5.40 4.36
C LYS A 11 -9.30 5.26 3.06
N ARG A 12 -8.66 6.35 2.64
CA ARG A 12 -7.82 6.42 1.43
C ARG A 12 -6.38 5.98 1.67
N GLU A 13 -6.07 5.55 2.88
CA GLU A 13 -4.76 5.09 3.30
C GLU A 13 -4.87 3.81 4.11
N THR A 14 -3.89 2.92 3.94
CA THR A 14 -3.71 1.70 4.72
C THR A 14 -2.24 1.57 5.11
N ARG A 15 -1.98 0.90 6.24
CA ARG A 15 -0.63 0.67 6.75
C ARG A 15 -0.46 -0.77 7.20
N PHE A 16 0.74 -1.30 7.05
CA PHE A 16 1.17 -2.54 7.69
C PHE A 16 2.61 -2.42 8.17
N THR A 17 3.03 -3.32 9.05
CA THR A 17 4.42 -3.41 9.54
C THR A 17 5.14 -4.60 8.92
N SER A 18 6.46 -4.52 8.82
CA SER A 18 7.32 -5.58 8.30
C SER A 18 8.65 -5.62 9.05
N GLN A 19 9.25 -6.80 9.20
CA GLN A 19 10.65 -6.94 9.61
C GLN A 19 11.59 -7.34 8.46
N CYS A 20 11.06 -7.46 7.25
CA CYS A 20 11.88 -7.71 6.08
C CYS A 20 12.78 -6.49 5.80
N PRO A 21 13.96 -6.68 5.20
CA PRO A 21 14.75 -5.58 4.65
C PRO A 21 13.91 -4.70 3.71
N ALA A 22 14.14 -3.39 3.75
CA ALA A 22 13.39 -2.44 2.94
C ALA A 22 13.39 -2.80 1.43
N ASN A 23 14.51 -3.30 0.90
CA ASN A 23 14.61 -3.71 -0.50
C ASN A 23 13.70 -4.89 -0.84
N ASP A 24 13.51 -5.83 0.09
CA ASP A 24 12.65 -7.00 -0.11
C ASP A 24 11.18 -6.57 -0.09
N ILE A 25 10.82 -5.65 0.81
CA ILE A 25 9.49 -5.04 0.87
C ILE A 25 9.17 -4.33 -0.46
N ILE A 26 10.09 -3.48 -0.94
CA ILE A 26 9.95 -2.73 -2.20
C ILE A 26 9.80 -3.69 -3.38
N SER A 27 10.60 -4.77 -3.42
CA SER A 27 10.55 -5.77 -4.48
C SER A 27 9.22 -6.53 -4.49
N LYS A 28 8.71 -6.92 -3.31
CA LYS A 28 7.42 -7.59 -3.19
C LYS A 28 6.24 -6.69 -3.59
N ILE A 29 6.29 -5.40 -3.23
CA ILE A 29 5.31 -4.40 -3.68
C ILE A 29 5.31 -4.29 -5.20
N GLU A 30 6.48 -4.24 -5.83
CA GLU A 30 6.59 -4.18 -7.28
C GLU A 30 6.04 -5.44 -7.95
N GLU A 31 6.40 -6.62 -7.46
CA GLU A 31 5.90 -7.91 -7.96
C GLU A 31 4.36 -7.98 -7.89
N ALA A 32 3.80 -7.70 -6.71
CA ALA A 32 2.36 -7.72 -6.49
C ALA A 32 1.59 -6.66 -7.29
N ALA A 33 2.22 -5.53 -7.60
CA ALA A 33 1.60 -4.49 -8.43
C ALA A 33 1.61 -4.86 -9.91
N LYS A 34 2.74 -5.41 -10.40
CA LYS A 34 2.87 -5.86 -11.79
C LYS A 34 1.92 -7.01 -12.11
N SER A 35 1.70 -7.95 -11.19
CA SER A 35 0.74 -9.05 -11.39
C SER A 35 -0.71 -8.57 -11.51
N LEU A 36 -1.00 -7.34 -11.06
CA LEU A 36 -2.30 -6.68 -11.19
C LEU A 36 -2.36 -5.69 -12.37
N ASP A 37 -1.37 -5.70 -13.26
CA ASP A 37 -1.27 -4.79 -14.41
C ASP A 37 -1.22 -3.31 -13.96
N PHE A 38 -0.34 -3.00 -13.01
CA PHE A 38 -0.02 -1.61 -12.63
C PHE A 38 1.37 -1.24 -13.13
N ASN A 39 1.49 0.00 -13.62
CA ASN A 39 2.78 0.62 -13.87
C ASN A 39 3.43 0.97 -12.54
N VAL A 40 4.72 0.65 -12.40
CA VAL A 40 5.49 0.87 -11.18
C VAL A 40 6.62 1.84 -11.45
N ARG A 41 6.67 2.94 -10.68
CA ARG A 41 7.80 3.88 -10.68
C ARG A 41 8.39 3.99 -9.29
N LYS A 42 9.64 3.55 -9.15
CA LYS A 42 10.39 3.56 -7.88
C LYS A 42 11.30 4.79 -7.80
N ARG A 43 11.44 5.36 -6.61
CA ARG A 43 12.44 6.37 -6.26
C ARG A 43 12.80 6.23 -4.79
N ASN A 44 13.97 5.66 -4.49
CA ASN A 44 14.38 5.30 -3.13
C ASN A 44 13.30 4.41 -2.49
N TYR A 45 12.90 4.68 -1.24
CA TYR A 45 11.86 3.96 -0.49
C TYR A 45 10.42 4.40 -0.82
N LYS A 46 10.22 5.08 -1.97
CA LYS A 46 8.92 5.53 -2.47
C LYS A 46 8.58 4.83 -3.77
N ILE A 47 7.33 4.39 -3.89
CA ILE A 47 6.80 3.78 -5.12
C ILE A 47 5.52 4.49 -5.54
N LYS A 48 5.39 4.77 -6.83
CA LYS A 48 4.15 5.22 -7.45
C LYS A 48 3.60 4.10 -8.32
N LEU A 49 2.35 3.73 -8.07
CA LEU A 49 1.60 2.73 -8.81
C LEU A 49 0.50 3.43 -9.60
N GLN A 50 0.34 3.09 -10.88
CA GLN A 50 -0.73 3.62 -11.72
C GLN A 50 -1.36 2.51 -12.57
N GLY A 51 -2.66 2.29 -12.40
CA GLY A 51 -3.41 1.30 -13.17
C GLY A 51 -3.52 1.69 -14.64
N HIS A 52 -3.68 0.72 -15.55
CA HIS A 52 -3.83 0.98 -16.99
C HIS A 52 -5.18 1.59 -17.36
N THR A 53 -6.26 1.08 -16.78
CA THR A 53 -7.62 1.48 -17.12
C THR A 53 -8.03 2.80 -16.46
N SER A 54 -8.66 3.67 -17.24
CA SER A 54 -9.33 4.87 -16.71
C SER A 54 -10.70 4.50 -16.15
N GLY A 55 -10.85 4.65 -14.83
CA GLY A 55 -12.13 4.52 -14.15
C GLY A 55 -12.97 5.78 -14.19
N ARG A 56 -14.07 5.79 -13.42
CA ARG A 56 -15.00 6.95 -13.34
C ARG A 56 -14.32 8.25 -12.93
N LYS A 57 -13.26 8.17 -12.11
CA LYS A 57 -12.48 9.31 -11.61
C LYS A 57 -11.06 9.36 -12.19
N GLY A 58 -10.89 8.85 -13.39
CA GLY A 58 -9.58 8.67 -14.04
C GLY A 58 -8.86 7.42 -13.54
N ARG A 59 -7.58 7.28 -13.91
CA ARG A 59 -6.76 6.12 -13.57
C ARG A 59 -6.48 6.07 -12.07
N LEU A 60 -6.64 4.90 -11.47
CA LEU A 60 -6.24 4.68 -10.07
C LEU A 60 -4.74 4.94 -9.93
N SER A 61 -4.40 5.81 -8.97
CA SER A 61 -3.01 6.12 -8.64
C SER A 61 -2.80 5.92 -7.14
N VAL A 62 -1.75 5.20 -6.77
CA VAL A 62 -1.40 4.87 -5.39
C VAL A 62 0.06 5.23 -5.15
N ALA A 63 0.35 5.90 -4.04
CA ALA A 63 1.70 6.10 -3.55
C ALA A 63 1.96 5.12 -2.41
N THR A 64 3.14 4.51 -2.40
CA THR A 64 3.64 3.75 -1.26
C THR A 64 4.93 4.35 -0.74
N GLU A 65 5.13 4.25 0.57
CA GLU A 65 6.34 4.69 1.24
C GLU A 65 6.71 3.71 2.35
N VAL A 66 7.99 3.33 2.41
CA VAL A 66 8.54 2.45 3.43
C VAL A 66 9.36 3.31 4.39
N PHE A 67 9.01 3.27 5.66
CA PHE A 67 9.67 4.00 6.74
C PHE A 67 10.32 3.01 7.69
N GLU A 68 11.61 3.15 7.98
CA GLU A 68 12.21 2.47 9.13
C GLU A 68 11.80 3.22 10.40
N VAL A 69 11.10 2.54 11.31
CA VAL A 69 10.58 3.13 12.56
C VAL A 69 11.32 2.64 13.80
N ALA A 70 12.07 1.54 13.67
CA ALA A 70 13.05 1.02 14.62
C ALA A 70 14.01 0.09 13.85
N PRO A 71 15.16 -0.31 14.42
CA PRO A 71 16.08 -1.24 13.76
C PRO A 71 15.35 -2.49 13.27
N SER A 72 15.46 -2.76 11.97
CA SER A 72 14.80 -3.89 11.30
C SER A 72 13.27 -3.90 11.38
N LEU A 73 12.63 -2.79 11.75
CA LEU A 73 11.18 -2.65 11.78
C LEU A 73 10.75 -1.51 10.86
N HIS A 74 9.94 -1.87 9.87
CA HIS A 74 9.44 -0.95 8.87
C HIS A 74 7.92 -0.78 8.98
N VAL A 75 7.45 0.44 8.78
CA VAL A 75 6.05 0.74 8.47
C VAL A 75 5.94 1.00 6.98
N VAL A 76 5.00 0.33 6.34
CA VAL A 76 4.66 0.54 4.94
C VAL A 76 3.32 1.24 4.88
N GLU A 77 3.30 2.43 4.27
CA GLU A 77 2.08 3.19 4.01
C GLU A 77 1.69 3.06 2.54
N LEU A 78 0.40 2.85 2.27
CA LEU A 78 -0.21 2.94 0.96
C LEU A 78 -1.27 4.02 0.98
N ARG A 79 -1.26 4.91 -0.01
CA ARG A 79 -2.18 6.05 -0.09
C ARG A 79 -2.70 6.23 -1.49
N LYS A 80 -4.02 6.30 -1.63
CA LYS A 80 -4.68 6.68 -2.88
C LYS A 80 -4.38 8.14 -3.22
N THR A 81 -3.74 8.38 -4.34
CA THR A 81 -3.37 9.73 -4.83
C THR A 81 -4.23 10.19 -6.02
N GLY A 82 -4.97 9.28 -6.66
CA GLY A 82 -5.89 9.57 -7.77
C GLY A 82 -6.90 8.44 -8.00
N GLY A 83 -7.90 8.64 -8.85
CA GLY A 83 -8.90 7.61 -9.20
C GLY A 83 -9.99 7.37 -8.16
N ASP A 84 -10.81 6.35 -8.40
CA ASP A 84 -11.99 6.06 -7.57
C ASP A 84 -11.63 5.34 -6.26
N THR A 85 -12.44 5.55 -5.22
CA THR A 85 -12.15 4.97 -3.89
C THR A 85 -12.57 3.51 -3.83
N LEU A 86 -13.65 3.11 -4.50
CA LEU A 86 -14.05 1.70 -4.59
C LEU A 86 -13.00 0.90 -5.39
N GLU A 87 -12.48 1.48 -6.47
CA GLU A 87 -11.37 0.90 -7.23
C GLU A 87 -10.13 0.70 -6.34
N PHE A 88 -9.80 1.67 -5.48
CA PHE A 88 -8.72 1.53 -4.51
C PHE A 88 -8.95 0.36 -3.54
N HIS A 89 -10.17 0.18 -3.03
CA HIS A 89 -10.49 -0.94 -2.15
C HIS A 89 -10.35 -2.29 -2.83
N ASN A 90 -10.85 -2.41 -4.06
CA ASN A 90 -10.75 -3.63 -4.84
C ASN A 90 -9.29 -3.95 -5.15
N PHE A 91 -8.53 -2.94 -5.58
CA PHE A 91 -7.08 -3.04 -5.76
C PHE A 91 -6.40 -3.53 -4.48
N TYR A 92 -6.63 -2.87 -3.34
CA TYR A 92 -5.98 -3.22 -2.07
C TYR A 92 -6.31 -4.66 -1.63
N LYS A 93 -7.54 -5.11 -1.83
CA LYS A 93 -7.95 -6.49 -1.50
C LYS A 93 -7.14 -7.52 -2.28
N SER A 94 -6.96 -7.31 -3.59
CA SER A 94 -6.13 -8.19 -4.42
C SER A 94 -4.63 -8.02 -4.11
N PHE A 95 -4.17 -6.79 -4.00
CA PHE A 95 -2.76 -6.44 -3.79
C PHE A 95 -2.22 -6.99 -2.46
N SER A 96 -2.97 -6.86 -1.37
CA SER A 96 -2.57 -7.37 -0.05
C SER A 96 -2.38 -8.88 0.00
N SER A 97 -3.07 -9.64 -0.86
CA SER A 97 -2.87 -11.08 -0.95
C SER A 97 -1.46 -11.46 -1.43
N GLY A 98 -0.85 -10.63 -2.27
CA GLY A 98 0.52 -10.78 -2.76
C GLY A 98 1.58 -10.24 -1.80
N LEU A 99 1.19 -9.64 -0.67
CA LEU A 99 2.13 -9.07 0.32
C LEU A 99 2.26 -9.91 1.59
N LYS A 100 1.57 -11.05 1.70
CA LYS A 100 1.49 -11.83 2.94
C LYS A 100 2.87 -12.18 3.52
N ASP A 101 3.83 -12.48 2.66
CA ASP A 101 5.18 -12.91 3.05
C ASP A 101 6.02 -11.78 3.68
N VAL A 102 5.66 -10.51 3.43
CA VAL A 102 6.35 -9.34 3.98
C VAL A 102 5.54 -8.65 5.08
N VAL A 103 4.30 -9.08 5.34
CA VAL A 103 3.48 -8.54 6.43
C VAL A 103 3.88 -9.22 7.74
N TRP A 104 4.24 -8.40 8.72
CA TRP A 104 4.45 -8.86 10.09
C TRP A 104 3.12 -9.28 10.71
N ASN A 105 2.88 -10.59 10.77
CA ASN A 105 1.80 -11.16 11.56
C ASN A 105 2.37 -11.47 12.94
N ARG A 106 1.90 -10.78 13.99
CA ARG A 106 2.05 -11.34 15.33
C ARG A 106 1.22 -12.62 15.31
N GLU A 107 1.85 -13.79 15.33
CA GLU A 107 1.21 -14.89 16.03
C GLU A 107 0.88 -14.31 17.40
N ILE A 108 -0.42 -14.22 17.72
CA ILE A 108 -0.84 -13.90 19.07
C ILE A 108 -0.37 -15.10 19.88
N GLY A 109 0.88 -15.03 20.35
CA GLY A 109 1.41 -15.90 21.37
C GLY A 109 0.48 -15.70 22.56
N ARG A 110 -0.36 -16.71 22.77
CA ARG A 110 -0.91 -17.02 24.08
C ARG A 110 0.29 -17.12 25.02
N ALA A 111 0.52 -16.04 25.77
CA ALA A 111 1.18 -16.13 27.07
C ALA A 111 0.07 -16.37 28.10
#